data_AF-A0AAD4JNL1-F1
#
_entry.id   AF-A0AAD4JNL1-F1
#
_cell.length_a   1.000
_cell.length_b   1.000
_cell.length_c   1.000
_cell.angle_alpha   90.00
_cell.angle_beta   90.00
_cell.angle_gamma   90.00
#
_symmetry.space_group_name_H-M   'P 1'
#
loop_
_entity.id
_entity.type
_entity.pdbx_description
1 polymer ?
#
loop_
_entity_poly.entity_id
_entity_poly.type
_entity_poly.pdbx_seq_one_letter_code
_entity_poly.pdbx_strand_id
1 'polypeptide(L)'
;MALSQLQPFSIIAFPSRQKLAENSRITLFSRRPLNPCQHHPLKKNLQKLSAVAEETSAAAVIAEEKEQEAIVRYDWCEEWYPLYLTKNVPDDAPLGLTVFDKQVVLFRDGEGVVRCYEDRCPHRLAKLSEGQLFNGRLECLYHGWQFEGNGKCVKIPQLSESAKIPESACVKTYEIKDSQGVIWIWMSHKTPPNLEKIPWFENFERPGFRDISTIHELPYDHSILLENLMDPAHVPISHDRTDFTAKREDAAALFFEVTERTGRGFAGRWGREKDRSTPNYIPNFLRFEAPCVLQNNREIIDKNGEKHYFSGLFLCRPSGQGKSMLIVRFGNTRKPPLLLKLFPQWYLHQNASKVFEQDMGFLSSQNEILMKEKVPTRQLYINLRSSDTWVAEYRKWMDKVGHGMPYHFGHNTISLPETPAVVEHAPAGFVANFSASQPAKGGIGSLHAPNPANRYFRHVIHCKGCMSVVKASHAWKKALSVAAVISTALAILISGRQWKVAALLSTSLFLAGIQICSTIIAMNTTNFIRTHRRL
;
A
#
# COMPACT_ATOMS: atom_id res chain seq x y z
N MET A 1 3.46 -4.94 18.35
CA MET A 1 3.53 -3.75 19.22
C MET A 1 4.14 -4.14 20.57
N ALA A 2 5.43 -3.88 20.72
CA ALA A 2 6.09 -3.77 22.00
C ALA A 2 6.05 -2.28 22.37
N LEU A 3 5.25 -1.91 23.37
CA LEU A 3 5.38 -0.64 24.05
C LEU A 3 5.26 -0.91 25.54
N SER A 4 6.40 -0.84 26.21
CA SER A 4 6.51 -0.35 27.57
C SER A 4 8.00 -0.39 27.95
N GLN A 5 8.64 0.76 27.92
CA GLN A 5 9.27 1.20 29.15
C GLN A 5 8.54 2.45 29.57
N LEU A 6 7.88 2.36 30.73
CA LEU A 6 7.84 3.34 31.80
C LEU A 6 6.76 2.89 32.81
N GLN A 7 7.18 2.73 34.07
CA GLN A 7 6.34 2.66 35.27
C GLN A 7 6.95 3.65 36.30
N PRO A 8 6.25 4.05 37.37
CA PRO A 8 4.83 3.88 37.69
C PRO A 8 4.10 5.20 37.98
N PHE A 9 2.79 5.07 38.15
CA PHE A 9 1.85 6.09 38.64
C PHE A 9 2.27 6.73 39.98
N SER A 10 1.93 8.00 40.15
CA SER A 10 1.67 8.63 41.45
C SER A 10 0.32 9.35 41.40
N ILE A 11 -0.47 9.13 42.45
CA ILE A 11 -1.82 9.64 42.71
C ILE A 11 -1.69 10.94 43.56
N ILE A 12 -2.65 11.87 43.43
CA ILE A 12 -2.88 13.14 44.22
C ILE A 12 -2.03 14.34 43.74
N ALA A 13 -2.48 15.60 43.56
CA ALA A 13 -3.72 16.36 43.82
C ALA A 13 -3.90 17.47 42.75
N PHE A 14 -5.14 17.95 42.57
CA PHE A 14 -5.43 19.25 41.93
C PHE A 14 -4.81 20.41 42.73
N PRO A 15 -4.46 21.51 42.06
CA PRO A 15 -5.00 22.78 42.52
C PRO A 15 -5.58 23.67 41.42
N SER A 16 -6.36 24.61 41.93
CA SER A 16 -7.34 25.51 41.33
C SER A 16 -6.78 26.63 40.45
N ARG A 17 -7.67 27.11 39.57
CA ARG A 17 -7.71 28.41 38.90
C ARG A 17 -6.95 29.54 39.63
N GLN A 18 -6.21 30.34 38.84
CA GLN A 18 -6.41 31.80 38.84
C GLN A 18 -5.91 32.47 37.55
N LYS A 19 -6.57 33.58 37.26
CA LYS A 19 -6.55 34.46 36.09
C LYS A 19 -5.17 35.06 35.80
N LEU A 20 -4.93 35.42 34.54
CA LEU A 20 -4.63 36.81 34.17
C LEU A 20 -4.84 36.99 32.66
N ALA A 21 -5.80 37.86 32.35
CA ALA A 21 -6.01 38.44 31.04
C ALA A 21 -5.30 39.79 31.04
N GLU A 22 -4.54 40.11 30.00
CA GLU A 22 -4.31 41.50 29.63
C GLU A 22 -3.83 41.64 28.18
N ASN A 23 -4.63 42.39 27.43
CA ASN A 23 -4.30 43.35 26.38
C ASN A 23 -3.13 43.08 25.42
N SER A 24 -3.46 42.98 24.12
CA SER A 24 -2.69 43.69 23.10
C SER A 24 -3.55 44.05 21.90
N ARG A 25 -3.40 45.33 21.52
CA ARG A 25 -4.12 46.04 20.47
C ARG A 25 -3.82 45.48 19.08
N ILE A 26 -4.85 45.50 18.24
CA ILE A 26 -4.79 45.27 16.80
C ILE A 26 -4.17 46.51 16.15
N THR A 27 -3.07 46.33 15.43
CA THR A 27 -2.54 47.31 14.48
C THR A 27 -2.30 46.63 13.14
N LEU A 28 -3.10 47.05 12.15
CA LEU A 28 -2.92 46.75 10.73
C LEU A 28 -1.66 47.45 10.23
N PHE A 29 -0.70 46.71 9.66
CA PHE A 29 0.32 47.30 8.79
C PHE A 29 0.64 46.45 7.55
N SER A 30 0.80 47.24 6.49
CA SER A 30 1.00 46.96 5.06
C SER A 30 2.15 46.02 4.69
N ARG A 31 1.99 45.37 3.52
CA ARG A 31 2.92 44.49 2.82
C ARG A 31 4.23 45.21 2.44
N ARG A 32 5.38 44.53 2.61
CA ARG A 32 6.62 44.75 1.84
C ARG A 32 7.30 43.42 1.48
N PRO A 33 7.95 43.31 0.31
CA PRO A 33 8.50 42.06 -0.22
C PRO A 33 9.87 41.71 0.37
N LEU A 34 10.15 40.40 0.45
CA LEU A 34 11.42 39.81 0.90
C LEU A 34 12.44 39.81 -0.26
N ASN A 35 13.64 40.36 -0.01
CA ASN A 35 14.80 40.26 -0.89
C ASN A 35 15.60 38.95 -0.60
N PRO A 36 16.23 38.34 -1.63
CA PRO A 36 17.06 37.14 -1.48
C PRO A 36 18.46 37.46 -0.92
N CYS A 37 18.97 36.58 -0.05
CA CYS A 37 20.26 36.73 0.62
C CYS A 37 21.47 36.54 -0.32
N GLN A 38 22.46 37.41 -0.14
CA GLN A 38 23.70 37.51 -0.91
C GLN A 38 24.80 36.57 -0.37
N HIS A 39 25.61 36.02 -1.29
CA HIS A 39 26.84 35.28 -1.01
C HIS A 39 28.01 36.23 -0.69
N HIS A 40 28.87 35.85 0.26
CA HIS A 40 30.20 36.46 0.45
C HIS A 40 31.31 35.38 0.40
N PRO A 41 32.47 35.64 -0.24
CA PRO A 41 33.53 34.65 -0.41
C PRO A 41 34.71 34.87 0.55
N LEU A 42 35.30 33.79 1.04
CA LEU A 42 36.64 33.80 1.65
C LEU A 42 37.41 32.56 1.18
N LYS A 43 38.46 32.78 0.38
CA LYS A 43 39.51 31.80 0.06
C LYS A 43 40.86 32.43 0.38
N LYS A 44 41.73 31.71 1.10
CA LYS A 44 43.15 31.44 0.75
C LYS A 44 43.82 30.58 1.83
N ASN A 45 44.76 29.75 1.38
CA ASN A 45 45.66 28.84 2.12
C ASN A 45 45.16 27.42 2.43
N LEU A 46 44.92 26.64 1.37
CA LEU A 46 44.87 25.16 1.39
C LEU A 46 45.08 24.63 -0.04
N GLN A 47 46.23 24.93 -0.66
CA GLN A 47 46.45 24.66 -2.10
C GLN A 47 47.69 23.82 -2.43
N LYS A 48 48.35 23.20 -1.44
CA LYS A 48 49.53 22.36 -1.70
C LYS A 48 49.50 20.95 -1.10
N LEU A 49 48.48 20.62 -0.31
CA LEU A 49 48.21 19.26 0.18
C LEU A 49 47.00 18.61 -0.50
N SER A 50 46.17 19.37 -1.24
CA SER A 50 45.00 18.83 -1.97
C SER A 50 45.38 18.14 -3.28
N ALA A 51 46.40 18.62 -3.99
CA ALA A 51 46.68 18.16 -5.35
C ALA A 51 47.10 16.67 -5.44
N VAL A 52 47.81 16.15 -4.44
CA VAL A 52 48.27 14.74 -4.42
C VAL A 52 47.16 13.78 -3.92
N ALA A 53 46.24 14.27 -3.08
CA ALA A 53 45.05 13.54 -2.64
C ALA A 53 43.92 13.58 -3.69
N GLU A 54 43.85 14.64 -4.49
CA GLU A 54 42.88 14.81 -5.58
C GLU A 54 43.20 13.90 -6.77
N GLU A 55 44.46 13.67 -7.13
CA GLU A 55 44.81 12.76 -8.24
C GLU A 55 44.61 11.27 -7.91
N THR A 56 44.88 10.85 -6.66
CA THR A 56 44.65 9.47 -6.21
C THR A 56 43.16 9.18 -5.97
N SER A 57 42.41 10.19 -5.46
CA SER A 57 40.95 10.17 -5.37
C SER A 57 40.30 10.18 -6.76
N ALA A 58 40.74 11.04 -7.68
CA ALA A 58 40.20 11.11 -9.03
C ALA A 58 40.46 9.83 -9.83
N ALA A 59 41.63 9.19 -9.69
CA ALA A 59 41.89 7.92 -10.36
C ALA A 59 41.03 6.77 -9.81
N ALA A 60 40.75 6.75 -8.50
CA ALA A 60 39.84 5.78 -7.88
C ALA A 60 38.36 6.06 -8.23
N VAL A 61 37.96 7.34 -8.31
CA VAL A 61 36.62 7.77 -8.75
C VAL A 61 36.41 7.49 -10.24
N ILE A 62 37.42 7.70 -11.09
CA ILE A 62 37.38 7.37 -12.52
C ILE A 62 37.37 5.84 -12.74
N ALA A 63 38.03 5.06 -11.87
CA ALA A 63 37.96 3.61 -11.90
C ALA A 63 36.58 3.08 -11.43
N GLU A 64 35.97 3.68 -10.40
CA GLU A 64 34.60 3.39 -9.97
C GLU A 64 33.54 3.85 -10.99
N GLU A 65 33.74 4.99 -11.66
CA GLU A 65 32.85 5.49 -12.73
C GLU A 65 32.91 4.58 -13.97
N LYS A 66 34.09 4.10 -14.35
CA LYS A 66 34.26 3.17 -15.50
C LYS A 66 33.63 1.79 -15.28
N GLU A 67 33.49 1.34 -14.04
CA GLU A 67 32.79 0.09 -13.71
C GLU A 67 31.26 0.30 -13.61
N GLN A 68 30.79 1.54 -13.55
CA GLN A 68 29.37 1.90 -13.36
C GLN A 68 28.59 2.16 -14.67
N GLU A 69 29.27 2.28 -15.82
CA GLU A 69 28.64 2.56 -17.13
C GLU A 69 28.14 1.33 -17.91
N ALA A 70 28.34 0.11 -17.41
CA ALA A 70 27.72 -1.06 -18.02
C ALA A 70 26.21 -1.04 -17.73
N ILE A 71 25.40 -0.63 -18.71
CA ILE A 71 23.94 -0.83 -18.70
C ILE A 71 23.70 -2.32 -18.42
N VAL A 72 23.25 -2.63 -17.21
CA VAL A 72 22.93 -4.00 -16.83
C VAL A 72 21.67 -4.38 -17.57
N ARG A 73 21.76 -5.25 -18.58
CA ARG A 73 20.58 -5.76 -19.29
C ARG A 73 19.62 -6.37 -18.27
N TYR A 74 18.54 -5.65 -17.97
CA TYR A 74 17.54 -6.04 -16.99
C TYR A 74 16.17 -6.06 -17.67
N ASP A 75 15.55 -7.23 -17.74
CA ASP A 75 14.21 -7.39 -18.31
C ASP A 75 13.18 -7.47 -17.19
N TRP A 76 12.33 -6.44 -17.10
CA TRP A 76 11.29 -6.34 -16.09
C TRP A 76 10.17 -7.37 -16.27
N CYS A 77 10.06 -8.05 -17.42
CA CYS A 77 9.15 -9.17 -17.58
C CYS A 77 9.73 -10.49 -17.07
N GLU A 78 11.06 -10.62 -16.93
CA GLU A 78 11.75 -11.81 -16.43
C GLU A 78 11.94 -11.76 -14.92
N GLU A 79 10.91 -11.34 -14.21
CA GLU A 79 10.89 -11.17 -12.76
C GLU A 79 9.56 -11.64 -12.17
N TRP A 80 9.59 -11.94 -10.86
CA TRP A 80 8.39 -12.29 -10.10
C TRP A 80 7.77 -11.05 -9.48
N TYR A 81 6.47 -10.85 -9.72
CA TYR A 81 5.70 -9.78 -9.10
C TYR A 81 4.71 -10.33 -8.08
N PRO A 82 4.50 -9.65 -6.93
CA PRO A 82 3.45 -10.00 -6.00
C PRO A 82 2.09 -9.75 -6.66
N LEU A 83 1.32 -10.81 -6.87
CA LEU A 83 0.01 -10.72 -7.51
C LEU A 83 -1.11 -10.55 -6.49
N TYR A 84 -1.15 -11.38 -5.43
CA TYR A 84 -2.24 -11.32 -4.46
C TYR A 84 -1.92 -12.08 -3.17
N LEU A 85 -2.67 -11.85 -2.10
CA LEU A 85 -2.61 -12.73 -0.92
C LEU A 85 -3.42 -13.99 -1.18
N THR A 86 -2.81 -15.16 -1.01
CA THR A 86 -3.45 -16.47 -1.24
C THR A 86 -4.79 -16.59 -0.52
N LYS A 87 -4.82 -16.20 0.76
CA LYS A 87 -6.02 -16.25 1.62
C LYS A 87 -7.18 -15.41 1.11
N ASN A 88 -6.91 -14.39 0.28
CA ASN A 88 -7.92 -13.47 -0.22
C ASN A 88 -8.40 -13.83 -1.63
N VAL A 89 -7.76 -14.76 -2.36
CA VAL A 89 -8.24 -15.22 -3.68
C VAL A 89 -9.67 -15.72 -3.54
N PRO A 90 -10.65 -15.17 -4.30
CA PRO A 90 -12.04 -15.62 -4.23
C PRO A 90 -12.16 -17.12 -4.53
N ASP A 91 -13.11 -17.77 -3.88
CA ASP A 91 -13.28 -19.22 -4.01
C ASP A 91 -14.26 -19.58 -5.14
N ASP A 92 -15.13 -18.63 -5.52
CA ASP A 92 -16.28 -18.83 -6.41
C ASP A 92 -16.37 -17.80 -7.56
N ALA A 93 -15.36 -16.94 -7.71
CA ALA A 93 -15.35 -15.88 -8.72
C ALA A 93 -13.97 -15.64 -9.31
N PRO A 94 -13.88 -15.27 -10.60
CA PRO A 94 -12.64 -14.74 -11.15
C PRO A 94 -12.33 -13.34 -10.60
N LEU A 95 -11.04 -13.02 -10.51
CA LEU A 95 -10.53 -11.75 -10.03
C LEU A 95 -9.64 -11.10 -11.09
N GLY A 96 -10.09 -9.99 -11.67
CA GLY A 96 -9.29 -9.16 -12.57
C GLY A 96 -8.23 -8.36 -11.82
N LEU A 97 -7.01 -8.35 -12.33
CA LEU A 97 -5.84 -7.63 -11.80
C LEU A 97 -5.00 -7.08 -12.96
N THR A 98 -4.02 -6.22 -12.65
CA THR A 98 -3.14 -5.63 -13.66
C THR A 98 -1.69 -5.65 -13.20
N VAL A 99 -0.77 -5.87 -14.15
CA VAL A 99 0.68 -5.70 -13.99
C VAL A 99 1.21 -5.01 -15.25
N PHE A 100 1.87 -3.86 -15.13
CA PHE A 100 2.32 -3.04 -16.28
C PHE A 100 1.22 -2.77 -17.33
N ASP A 101 0.03 -2.37 -16.89
CA ASP A 101 -1.13 -2.15 -17.76
C ASP A 101 -1.65 -3.42 -18.48
N LYS A 102 -1.01 -4.59 -18.29
CA LYS A 102 -1.49 -5.88 -18.79
C LYS A 102 -2.52 -6.46 -17.82
N GLN A 103 -3.72 -6.72 -18.33
CA GLN A 103 -4.82 -7.28 -17.56
C GLN A 103 -4.67 -8.79 -17.45
N VAL A 104 -4.77 -9.30 -16.23
CA VAL A 104 -4.74 -10.73 -15.91
C VAL A 104 -5.93 -11.12 -15.05
N VAL A 105 -6.37 -12.37 -15.14
CA VAL A 105 -7.47 -12.91 -14.33
C VAL A 105 -6.98 -14.07 -13.47
N LEU A 106 -7.15 -13.94 -12.16
CA LEU A 106 -6.79 -14.92 -11.15
C LEU A 106 -8.05 -15.64 -10.65
N PHE A 107 -8.04 -16.97 -10.58
CA PHE A 107 -9.19 -17.74 -10.08
C PHE A 107 -8.77 -19.10 -9.55
N ARG A 108 -9.67 -19.80 -8.86
CA ARG A 108 -9.51 -21.22 -8.48
C ARG A 108 -10.27 -22.10 -9.46
N ASP A 109 -9.61 -23.09 -10.04
CA ASP A 109 -10.27 -24.08 -10.89
C ASP A 109 -11.05 -25.12 -10.04
N GLY A 110 -11.70 -26.07 -10.71
CA GLY A 110 -12.46 -27.14 -10.06
C GLY A 110 -11.64 -28.08 -9.19
N GLU A 111 -10.32 -28.08 -9.33
CA GLU A 111 -9.38 -28.84 -8.50
C GLU A 111 -8.89 -28.00 -7.30
N GLY A 112 -9.34 -26.75 -7.19
CA GLY A 112 -8.92 -25.79 -6.17
C GLY A 112 -7.56 -25.16 -6.45
N VAL A 113 -6.96 -25.44 -7.61
CA VAL A 113 -5.66 -24.90 -8.03
C VAL A 113 -5.86 -23.46 -8.49
N VAL A 114 -5.01 -22.56 -7.99
CA VAL A 114 -5.02 -21.17 -8.45
C VAL A 114 -4.47 -21.12 -9.87
N ARG A 115 -5.16 -20.44 -10.77
CA ARG A 115 -4.79 -20.25 -12.19
C ARG A 115 -4.79 -18.77 -12.54
N CYS A 116 -3.96 -18.39 -13.51
CA CYS A 116 -3.85 -17.01 -13.97
C CYS A 116 -3.81 -16.95 -15.50
N TYR A 117 -4.73 -16.20 -16.12
CA TYR A 117 -4.77 -15.99 -17.57
C TYR A 117 -4.54 -14.53 -17.93
N GLU A 118 -4.25 -14.28 -19.20
CA GLU A 118 -4.56 -13.01 -19.84
C GLU A 118 -6.07 -12.76 -19.71
N ASP A 119 -6.46 -11.59 -19.22
CA ASP A 119 -7.87 -11.24 -19.00
C ASP A 119 -8.56 -10.82 -20.30
N ARG A 120 -8.54 -11.71 -21.29
CA ARG A 120 -9.00 -11.42 -22.65
C ARG A 120 -9.44 -12.70 -23.33
N CYS A 121 -10.74 -12.80 -23.59
CA CYS A 121 -11.30 -13.92 -24.35
C CYS A 121 -10.79 -13.89 -25.81
N PRO A 122 -10.24 -14.99 -26.36
CA PRO A 122 -9.70 -15.04 -27.71
C PRO A 122 -10.78 -14.91 -28.80
N HIS A 123 -12.06 -15.05 -28.44
CA HIS A 123 -13.17 -14.91 -29.38
C HIS A 123 -13.40 -13.44 -29.79
N ARG A 124 -13.72 -12.57 -28.84
CA ARG A 124 -14.07 -11.15 -29.08
C ARG A 124 -13.64 -10.21 -27.96
N LEU A 125 -12.53 -10.54 -27.31
CA LEU A 125 -11.79 -9.68 -26.37
C LEU A 125 -12.54 -9.31 -25.08
N ALA A 126 -13.68 -9.96 -24.80
CA ALA A 126 -14.38 -9.81 -23.54
C ALA A 126 -13.45 -10.14 -22.37
N LYS A 127 -13.56 -9.36 -21.28
CA LYS A 127 -12.83 -9.65 -20.06
C LYS A 127 -13.34 -10.94 -19.46
N LEU A 128 -12.42 -11.84 -19.13
CA LEU A 128 -12.73 -13.12 -18.50
C LEU A 128 -12.93 -12.95 -16.98
N SER A 129 -12.42 -11.86 -16.40
CA SER A 129 -12.67 -11.45 -15.01
C SER A 129 -14.11 -11.01 -14.76
N GLU A 130 -14.83 -10.60 -15.80
CA GLU A 130 -16.30 -10.41 -15.76
C GLU A 130 -17.05 -11.72 -16.01
N GLY A 131 -16.32 -12.84 -16.13
CA GLY A 131 -16.83 -14.18 -16.31
C GLY A 131 -17.43 -14.80 -15.05
N GLN A 132 -17.63 -16.12 -15.10
CA GLN A 132 -18.01 -16.92 -13.95
C GLN A 132 -17.23 -18.23 -13.88
N LEU A 133 -17.19 -18.84 -12.70
CA LEU A 133 -16.72 -20.20 -12.53
C LEU A 133 -17.88 -21.16 -12.74
N PHE A 134 -17.82 -21.95 -13.81
CA PHE A 134 -18.85 -22.92 -14.16
C PHE A 134 -18.22 -24.31 -14.27
N ASN A 135 -18.69 -25.26 -13.45
CA ASN A 135 -18.12 -26.62 -13.35
C ASN A 135 -16.59 -26.65 -13.22
N GLY A 136 -16.04 -25.73 -12.41
CA GLY A 136 -14.60 -25.65 -12.16
C GLY A 136 -13.78 -25.02 -13.30
N ARG A 137 -14.43 -24.40 -14.28
CA ARG A 137 -13.79 -23.76 -15.45
C ARG A 137 -14.15 -22.28 -15.50
N LEU A 138 -13.27 -21.49 -16.12
CA LEU A 138 -13.57 -20.09 -16.36
C LEU A 138 -14.46 -19.97 -17.60
N GLU A 139 -15.65 -19.43 -17.43
CA GLU A 139 -16.62 -19.19 -18.50
C GLU A 139 -16.72 -17.70 -18.84
N CYS A 140 -16.57 -17.38 -20.12
CA CYS A 140 -16.79 -16.02 -20.62
C CYS A 140 -18.29 -15.70 -20.71
N LEU A 141 -18.76 -14.69 -19.98
CA LEU A 141 -20.18 -14.29 -20.00
C LEU A 141 -20.67 -13.69 -21.33
N TYR A 142 -19.79 -13.43 -22.31
CA TYR A 142 -20.25 -12.92 -23.60
C TYR A 142 -20.93 -14.01 -24.45
N HIS A 143 -20.31 -15.20 -24.53
CA HIS A 143 -20.82 -16.29 -25.39
C HIS A 143 -20.74 -17.69 -24.76
N GLY A 144 -20.37 -17.79 -23.49
CA GLY A 144 -20.28 -19.05 -22.75
C GLY A 144 -19.09 -19.94 -23.13
N TRP A 145 -18.03 -19.39 -23.73
CA TRP A 145 -16.80 -20.16 -24.00
C TRP A 145 -16.14 -20.50 -22.67
N GLN A 146 -15.83 -21.79 -22.46
CA GLN A 146 -15.24 -22.29 -21.22
C GLN A 146 -13.80 -22.74 -21.45
N PHE A 147 -12.93 -22.38 -20.50
CA PHE A 147 -11.50 -22.66 -20.53
C PHE A 147 -11.07 -23.47 -19.30
N GLU A 148 -10.32 -24.55 -19.52
CA GLU A 148 -9.67 -25.33 -18.46
C GLU A 148 -8.41 -24.65 -17.96
N GLY A 149 -7.85 -25.10 -16.82
CA GLY A 149 -6.70 -24.54 -16.09
C GLY A 149 -5.44 -24.22 -16.91
N ASN A 150 -5.24 -24.92 -18.03
CA ASN A 150 -4.12 -24.71 -18.96
C ASN A 150 -4.45 -23.73 -20.11
N GLY A 151 -5.62 -23.09 -20.04
CA GLY A 151 -6.10 -22.12 -21.02
C GLY A 151 -6.78 -22.73 -22.26
N LYS A 152 -6.87 -24.05 -22.38
CA LYS A 152 -7.54 -24.70 -23.52
C LYS A 152 -9.05 -24.47 -23.47
N CYS A 153 -9.66 -24.04 -24.57
CA CYS A 153 -11.12 -24.02 -24.67
C CYS A 153 -11.66 -25.44 -24.82
N VAL A 154 -12.66 -25.76 -24.01
CA VAL A 154 -13.26 -27.10 -23.95
C VAL A 154 -14.77 -27.11 -24.17
N LYS A 155 -15.39 -25.93 -24.20
CA LYS A 155 -16.80 -25.79 -24.55
C LYS A 155 -17.02 -24.48 -25.28
N ILE A 156 -17.69 -24.59 -26.44
CA ILE A 156 -18.27 -23.47 -27.17
C ILE A 156 -19.75 -23.81 -27.36
N PRO A 157 -20.69 -23.17 -26.66
CA PRO A 157 -22.11 -23.55 -26.69
C PRO A 157 -22.73 -23.47 -28.09
N GLN A 158 -22.20 -22.63 -28.97
CA GLN A 158 -22.70 -22.41 -30.33
C GLN A 158 -22.13 -23.41 -31.36
N LEU A 159 -21.19 -24.28 -30.96
CA LEU A 159 -20.73 -25.37 -31.83
C LEU A 159 -21.64 -26.59 -31.67
N SER A 160 -22.02 -27.20 -32.80
CA SER A 160 -22.70 -28.50 -32.78
C SER A 160 -21.85 -29.56 -32.08
N GLU A 161 -22.46 -30.60 -31.50
CA GLU A 161 -21.72 -31.66 -30.80
C GLU A 161 -20.69 -32.38 -31.69
N SER A 162 -20.94 -32.43 -32.99
CA SER A 162 -20.03 -33.02 -33.98
C SER A 162 -18.88 -32.11 -34.41
N ALA A 163 -18.94 -30.80 -34.11
CA ALA A 163 -17.95 -29.84 -34.55
C ALA A 163 -16.75 -29.81 -33.59
N LYS A 164 -15.54 -29.76 -34.16
CA LYS A 164 -14.30 -29.65 -33.38
C LYS A 164 -14.10 -28.21 -32.93
N ILE A 165 -13.69 -28.05 -31.67
CA ILE A 165 -13.21 -26.75 -31.16
C ILE A 165 -11.88 -26.44 -31.86
N PRO A 166 -11.69 -25.23 -32.42
CA PRO A 166 -10.44 -24.84 -33.04
C PRO A 166 -9.26 -24.93 -32.06
N GLU A 167 -8.12 -25.44 -32.48
CA GLU A 167 -6.92 -25.54 -31.61
C GLU A 167 -6.43 -24.16 -31.14
N SER A 168 -6.64 -23.12 -31.95
CA SER A 168 -6.34 -21.73 -31.60
C SER A 168 -7.28 -21.11 -30.57
N ALA A 169 -8.35 -21.81 -30.16
CA ALA A 169 -9.25 -21.38 -29.10
C ALA A 169 -8.60 -21.62 -27.73
N CYS A 170 -7.50 -20.93 -27.47
CA CYS A 170 -6.78 -21.00 -26.20
C CYS A 170 -6.58 -19.58 -25.66
N VAL A 171 -6.74 -19.42 -24.34
CA VAL A 171 -6.32 -18.22 -23.62
C VAL A 171 -4.85 -18.35 -23.26
N LYS A 172 -4.12 -17.24 -23.24
CA LYS A 172 -2.74 -17.25 -22.74
C LYS A 172 -2.75 -17.40 -21.21
N THR A 173 -1.89 -18.27 -20.71
CA THR A 173 -1.72 -18.51 -19.27
C THR A 173 -0.43 -17.85 -18.77
N TYR A 174 -0.44 -17.37 -17.53
CA TYR A 174 0.73 -16.89 -16.83
C TYR A 174 1.16 -17.91 -15.77
N GLU A 175 2.47 -18.11 -15.66
CA GLU A 175 3.06 -18.90 -14.59
C GLU A 175 2.90 -18.17 -13.26
N ILE A 176 2.42 -18.89 -12.25
CA ILE A 176 2.25 -18.38 -10.90
C ILE A 176 2.81 -19.33 -9.86
N LYS A 177 3.23 -18.78 -8.73
CA LYS A 177 3.72 -19.56 -7.58
C LYS A 177 3.17 -19.00 -6.29
N ASP A 178 2.59 -19.85 -5.45
CA ASP A 178 2.34 -19.50 -4.05
C ASP A 178 3.64 -19.67 -3.26
N SER A 179 4.12 -18.59 -2.64
CA SER A 179 5.25 -18.60 -1.73
C SER A 179 4.95 -17.74 -0.51
N GLN A 180 5.04 -18.34 0.68
CA GLN A 180 4.82 -17.71 1.98
C GLN A 180 3.48 -16.95 2.09
N GLY A 181 2.43 -17.43 1.42
CA GLY A 181 1.06 -16.88 1.46
C GLY A 181 0.81 -15.73 0.48
N VAL A 182 1.71 -15.55 -0.48
CA VAL A 182 1.60 -14.58 -1.58
C VAL A 182 1.64 -15.35 -2.90
N ILE A 183 0.67 -15.08 -3.77
CA ILE A 183 0.70 -15.52 -5.16
C ILE A 183 1.63 -14.58 -5.92
N TRP A 184 2.67 -15.14 -6.53
CA TRP A 184 3.62 -14.47 -7.39
C TRP A 184 3.30 -14.78 -8.86
N ILE A 185 3.52 -13.82 -9.75
CA ILE A 185 3.33 -13.97 -11.20
C ILE A 185 4.62 -13.70 -11.95
N TRP A 186 4.93 -14.54 -12.94
CA TRP A 186 6.02 -14.34 -13.89
C TRP A 186 5.47 -13.75 -15.19
N MET A 187 5.95 -12.59 -15.59
CA MET A 187 5.33 -11.79 -16.67
C MET A 187 5.86 -12.10 -18.08
N SER A 188 6.93 -12.90 -18.21
CA SER A 188 7.51 -13.28 -19.49
C SER A 188 6.89 -14.58 -20.01
N HIS A 189 6.45 -14.56 -21.27
CA HIS A 189 6.14 -15.78 -22.04
C HIS A 189 7.32 -16.22 -22.93
N LYS A 190 8.39 -15.42 -22.99
CA LYS A 190 9.55 -15.68 -23.85
C LYS A 190 10.54 -16.62 -23.18
N THR A 191 10.55 -16.64 -21.85
CA THR A 191 11.51 -17.37 -21.03
C THR A 191 10.78 -18.10 -19.91
N PRO A 192 11.24 -19.32 -19.56
CA PRO A 192 10.66 -20.07 -18.46
C PRO A 192 10.85 -19.32 -17.13
N PRO A 193 9.93 -19.51 -16.17
CA PRO A 193 10.04 -18.87 -14.86
C PRO A 193 11.31 -19.31 -14.12
N ASN A 194 12.10 -18.36 -13.64
CA ASN A 194 13.25 -18.65 -12.79
C ASN A 194 12.84 -18.64 -11.31
N LEU A 195 12.74 -19.82 -10.69
CA LEU A 195 12.32 -19.95 -9.29
C LEU A 195 13.33 -19.36 -8.28
N GLU A 196 14.60 -19.23 -8.63
CA GLU A 196 15.63 -18.64 -7.76
C GLU A 196 15.41 -17.13 -7.55
N LYS A 197 14.64 -16.48 -8.43
CA LYS A 197 14.25 -15.08 -8.29
C LYS A 197 13.03 -14.85 -7.39
N ILE A 198 12.39 -15.91 -6.87
CA ILE A 198 11.30 -15.73 -5.91
C ILE A 198 11.92 -15.35 -4.56
N PRO A 199 11.56 -14.19 -4.00
CA PRO A 199 12.15 -13.73 -2.75
C PRO A 199 11.72 -14.63 -1.58
N TRP A 200 12.64 -14.82 -0.63
CA TRP A 200 12.41 -15.57 0.60
C TRP A 200 12.55 -14.67 1.83
N PHE A 201 11.60 -14.76 2.75
CA PHE A 201 11.54 -13.90 3.92
C PHE A 201 11.77 -14.70 5.20
N GLU A 202 13.04 -14.74 5.64
CA GLU A 202 13.48 -15.55 6.79
C GLU A 202 12.65 -15.33 8.06
N ASN A 203 12.32 -14.08 8.37
CA ASN A 203 11.53 -13.77 9.57
C ASN A 203 10.14 -14.42 9.57
N PHE A 204 9.53 -14.63 8.41
CA PHE A 204 8.18 -15.20 8.29
C PHE A 204 8.14 -16.71 8.58
N GLU A 205 9.27 -17.40 8.48
CA GLU A 205 9.41 -18.83 8.82
C GLU A 205 9.78 -19.08 10.28
N ARG A 206 10.12 -18.01 11.02
CA ARG A 206 10.53 -18.16 12.42
C ARG A 206 9.38 -18.73 13.26
N PRO A 207 9.66 -19.67 14.18
CA PRO A 207 8.64 -20.20 15.08
C PRO A 207 7.90 -19.09 15.83
N GLY A 208 6.56 -19.14 15.76
CA GLY A 208 5.70 -18.19 16.45
C GLY A 208 5.62 -16.80 15.82
N PHE A 209 6.24 -16.56 14.66
CA PHE A 209 6.03 -15.36 13.87
C PHE A 209 4.57 -15.25 13.43
N ARG A 210 3.99 -14.07 13.57
CA ARG A 210 2.61 -13.78 13.17
C ARG A 210 2.57 -12.46 12.46
N ASP A 211 1.89 -12.39 11.31
CA ASP A 211 1.72 -11.16 10.55
C ASP A 211 0.25 -10.76 10.38
N ILE A 212 0.07 -9.45 10.18
CA ILE A 212 -1.14 -8.87 9.64
C ILE A 212 -0.81 -8.41 8.21
N SER A 213 -1.52 -9.00 7.26
CA SER A 213 -1.30 -8.80 5.83
C SER A 213 -2.51 -8.09 5.19
N THR A 214 -2.27 -7.01 4.44
CA THR A 214 -3.31 -6.25 3.73
C THR A 214 -2.88 -5.94 2.29
N ILE A 215 -3.86 -5.68 1.42
CA ILE A 215 -3.65 -5.28 0.01
C ILE A 215 -4.24 -3.89 -0.16
N HIS A 216 -3.52 -3.02 -0.88
CA HIS A 216 -3.91 -1.66 -1.21
C HIS A 216 -3.61 -1.36 -2.68
N GLU A 217 -4.62 -1.00 -3.47
CA GLU A 217 -4.40 -0.30 -4.74
C GLU A 217 -4.22 1.19 -4.47
N LEU A 218 -3.28 1.85 -5.18
CA LEU A 218 -2.86 3.21 -4.88
C LEU A 218 -2.76 4.04 -6.17
N PRO A 219 -3.27 5.30 -6.18
CA PRO A 219 -3.39 6.13 -7.39
C PRO A 219 -2.10 6.92 -7.68
N TYR A 220 -0.94 6.24 -7.66
CA TYR A 220 0.35 6.81 -8.03
C TYR A 220 1.34 5.70 -8.39
N ASP A 221 2.42 6.10 -9.04
CA ASP A 221 3.40 5.19 -9.60
C ASP A 221 4.17 4.38 -8.57
N HIS A 222 4.54 3.17 -9.00
CA HIS A 222 5.31 2.20 -8.22
C HIS A 222 6.63 2.77 -7.66
N SER A 223 7.35 3.59 -8.43
CA SER A 223 8.61 4.19 -7.95
C SER A 223 8.38 5.17 -6.81
N ILE A 224 7.34 6.01 -6.90
CA ILE A 224 6.97 6.97 -5.84
C ILE A 224 6.57 6.24 -4.57
N LEU A 225 5.81 5.15 -4.71
CA LEU A 225 5.45 4.28 -3.60
C LEU A 225 6.70 3.70 -2.91
N LEU A 226 7.64 3.13 -3.66
CA LEU A 226 8.87 2.58 -3.10
C LEU A 226 9.70 3.65 -2.38
N GLU A 227 9.88 4.82 -2.98
CA GLU A 227 10.60 5.95 -2.37
C GLU A 227 9.97 6.38 -1.04
N ASN A 228 8.63 6.49 -1.00
CA ASN A 228 7.93 6.81 0.24
C ASN A 228 8.14 5.74 1.32
N LEU A 229 8.03 4.46 0.98
CA LEU A 229 8.15 3.37 1.95
C LEU A 229 9.56 3.20 2.51
N MET A 230 10.59 3.62 1.77
CA MET A 230 11.98 3.57 2.22
C MET A 230 12.45 4.83 2.94
N ASP A 231 11.65 5.90 2.98
CA ASP A 231 11.98 7.14 3.67
C ASP A 231 11.48 7.12 5.13
N PRO A 232 12.35 6.89 6.14
CA PRO A 232 11.93 6.95 7.53
C PRO A 232 11.66 8.37 8.06
N ALA A 233 12.12 9.43 7.38
CA ALA A 233 12.07 10.79 7.91
C ALA A 233 10.65 11.36 7.94
N HIS A 234 9.80 10.99 6.98
CA HIS A 234 8.41 11.45 6.96
C HIS A 234 7.54 10.80 8.05
N VAL A 235 7.91 9.62 8.56
CA VAL A 235 7.02 8.78 9.39
C VAL A 235 6.46 9.52 10.63
N PRO A 236 7.27 10.20 11.47
CA PRO A 236 6.73 10.94 12.62
C PRO A 236 5.88 12.15 12.21
N ILE A 237 6.12 12.72 11.03
CA ILE A 237 5.52 13.97 10.54
C ILE A 237 4.19 13.70 9.83
N SER A 238 4.19 12.80 8.85
CA SER A 238 3.01 12.46 8.02
C SER A 238 1.99 11.65 8.80
N HIS A 239 2.43 10.83 9.75
CA HIS A 239 1.54 9.97 10.53
C HIS A 239 1.28 10.47 11.96
N ASP A 240 1.57 11.74 12.26
CA ASP A 240 1.29 12.33 13.58
C ASP A 240 -0.13 12.00 14.06
N ARG A 241 -0.24 11.37 15.24
CA ARG A 241 -1.49 10.98 15.92
C ARG A 241 -2.39 10.03 15.15
N THR A 242 -1.87 9.34 14.14
CA THR A 242 -2.59 8.25 13.45
C THR A 242 -2.88 7.11 14.43
N ASP A 243 -1.93 6.87 15.31
CA ASP A 243 -2.08 6.07 16.51
C ASP A 243 -1.32 6.71 17.68
N PHE A 244 -1.26 6.01 18.81
CA PHE A 244 -0.61 6.47 20.04
C PHE A 244 0.93 6.46 19.97
N THR A 245 1.50 5.93 18.88
CA THR A 245 2.94 5.69 18.70
C THR A 245 3.58 6.67 17.72
N ALA A 246 2.80 7.18 16.76
CA ALA A 246 3.27 8.16 15.80
C ALA A 246 3.13 9.58 16.38
N LYS A 247 4.23 10.15 16.85
CA LYS A 247 4.28 11.50 17.40
C LYS A 247 5.20 12.37 16.57
N ARG A 248 4.72 13.54 16.15
CA ARG A 248 5.55 14.52 15.43
C ARG A 248 6.82 14.87 16.18
N GLU A 249 6.74 14.90 17.52
CA GLU A 249 7.84 15.25 18.41
C GLU A 249 8.98 14.22 18.41
N ASP A 250 8.76 13.02 17.85
CA ASP A 250 9.79 11.99 17.70
C ASP A 250 10.69 12.19 16.45
N ALA A 251 10.40 13.18 15.61
CA ALA A 251 11.26 13.56 14.49
C ALA A 251 12.66 13.96 14.99
N ALA A 252 13.70 13.36 14.42
CA ALA A 252 15.08 13.51 14.87
C ALA A 252 16.06 13.28 13.72
N ALA A 253 17.32 13.67 13.94
CA ALA A 253 18.43 13.30 13.05
C ALA A 253 18.55 11.78 12.93
N LEU A 254 18.80 11.31 11.71
CA LEU A 254 18.94 9.90 11.37
C LEU A 254 20.37 9.60 10.91
N PHE A 255 20.78 8.35 11.06
CA PHE A 255 21.97 7.82 10.40
C PHE A 255 21.59 6.70 9.45
N PHE A 256 22.43 6.52 8.42
CA PHE A 256 22.30 5.49 7.41
C PHE A 256 23.67 4.89 7.13
N GLU A 257 23.73 3.57 7.08
CA GLU A 257 24.92 2.79 6.77
C GLU A 257 24.55 1.80 5.66
N VAL A 258 24.93 2.12 4.42
CA VAL A 258 24.75 1.21 3.29
C VAL A 258 25.80 0.11 3.41
N THR A 259 25.38 -1.13 3.60
CA THR A 259 26.27 -2.28 3.79
C THR A 259 26.38 -3.17 2.56
N GLU A 260 25.43 -3.05 1.62
CA GLU A 260 25.34 -3.91 0.44
C GLU A 260 24.81 -3.13 -0.76
N ARG A 261 25.41 -3.35 -1.93
CA ARG A 261 24.91 -2.95 -3.25
C ARG A 261 25.08 -4.13 -4.21
N THR A 262 24.01 -4.49 -4.90
CA THR A 262 24.00 -5.58 -5.89
C THR A 262 23.31 -5.09 -7.17
N GLY A 263 23.37 -5.88 -8.25
CA GLY A 263 22.58 -5.61 -9.45
C GLY A 263 21.06 -5.63 -9.19
N ARG A 264 20.61 -6.33 -8.14
CA ARG A 264 19.21 -6.43 -7.73
C ARG A 264 18.81 -5.46 -6.62
N GLY A 265 19.69 -4.59 -6.12
CA GLY A 265 19.28 -3.61 -5.11
C GLY A 265 20.36 -3.28 -4.08
N PHE A 266 19.93 -3.00 -2.85
CA PHE A 266 20.82 -2.53 -1.79
C PHE A 266 20.24 -2.85 -0.41
N ALA A 267 21.11 -2.87 0.59
CA ALA A 267 20.70 -3.04 1.98
C ALA A 267 21.62 -2.30 2.95
N GLY A 268 21.12 -2.11 4.17
CA GLY A 268 21.92 -1.55 5.23
C GLY A 268 21.16 -1.20 6.49
N ARG A 269 21.84 -0.48 7.37
CA ARG A 269 21.34 -0.15 8.71
C ARG A 269 20.95 1.32 8.80
N TRP A 270 19.90 1.60 9.57
CA TRP A 270 19.50 2.97 9.87
C TRP A 270 18.88 3.09 11.26
N GLY A 271 18.88 4.30 11.78
CA GLY A 271 18.33 4.59 13.09
C GLY A 271 18.38 6.07 13.42
N ARG A 272 18.00 6.42 14.65
CA ARG A 272 18.12 7.80 15.13
C ARG A 272 19.54 8.02 15.66
N GLU A 273 20.14 9.16 15.32
CA GLU A 273 21.52 9.45 15.73
C GLU A 273 21.68 9.40 17.25
N LYS A 274 20.70 9.92 18.00
CA LYS A 274 20.69 9.91 19.47
C LYS A 274 20.68 8.50 20.08
N ASP A 275 20.17 7.50 19.36
CA ASP A 275 20.06 6.13 19.87
C ASP A 275 21.38 5.36 19.66
N ARG A 276 22.28 5.86 18.80
CA ARG A 276 23.52 5.17 18.41
C ARG A 276 24.50 4.93 19.57
N SER A 277 24.48 5.81 20.57
CA SER A 277 25.28 5.68 21.79
C SER A 277 24.61 4.83 22.88
N THR A 278 23.38 4.37 22.66
CA THR A 278 22.65 3.55 23.64
C THR A 278 23.28 2.15 23.70
N PRO A 279 23.65 1.64 24.89
CA PRO A 279 24.21 0.30 25.03
C PRO A 279 23.28 -0.77 24.46
N ASN A 280 23.85 -1.73 23.72
CA ASN A 280 23.12 -2.82 23.05
C ASN A 280 22.04 -2.36 22.04
N TYR A 281 22.12 -1.12 21.55
CA TYR A 281 21.23 -0.66 20.49
C TYR A 281 21.48 -1.43 19.19
N ILE A 282 20.43 -2.01 18.64
CA ILE A 282 20.45 -2.66 17.33
C ILE A 282 19.70 -1.74 16.36
N PRO A 283 20.38 -1.19 15.34
CA PRO A 283 19.76 -0.40 14.29
C PRO A 283 18.71 -1.20 13.51
N ASN A 284 17.77 -0.50 12.88
CA ASN A 284 16.86 -1.13 11.93
C ASN A 284 17.65 -1.57 10.69
N PHE A 285 17.20 -2.63 10.04
CA PHE A 285 17.79 -3.14 8.80
C PHE A 285 16.80 -2.96 7.65
N LEU A 286 17.22 -2.24 6.61
CA LEU A 286 16.44 -2.07 5.39
C LEU A 286 17.10 -2.85 4.25
N ARG A 287 16.30 -3.56 3.47
CA ARG A 287 16.71 -4.21 2.20
C ARG A 287 15.69 -3.88 1.13
N PHE A 288 16.18 -3.36 0.02
CA PHE A 288 15.45 -3.33 -1.24
C PHE A 288 15.98 -4.45 -2.13
N GLU A 289 15.07 -5.26 -2.65
CA GLU A 289 15.35 -6.29 -3.63
C GLU A 289 14.41 -6.14 -4.82
N ALA A 290 15.02 -6.09 -6.00
CA ALA A 290 14.35 -5.84 -7.24
C ALA A 290 13.34 -6.95 -7.57
N PRO A 291 12.27 -6.61 -8.32
CA PRO A 291 11.90 -5.25 -8.71
C PRO A 291 11.04 -4.51 -7.66
N CYS A 292 10.52 -5.23 -6.67
CA CYS A 292 9.30 -4.85 -5.96
C CYS A 292 9.31 -5.10 -4.44
N VAL A 293 10.43 -5.53 -3.86
CA VAL A 293 10.49 -5.99 -2.47
C VAL A 293 11.22 -4.96 -1.61
N LEU A 294 10.56 -4.49 -0.57
CA LEU A 294 11.18 -3.68 0.48
C LEU A 294 10.93 -4.31 1.85
N GLN A 295 12.01 -4.55 2.58
CA GLN A 295 11.98 -5.08 3.94
C GLN A 295 12.53 -4.04 4.91
N ASN A 296 11.84 -3.86 6.02
CA ASN A 296 12.33 -3.11 7.17
C ASN A 296 12.22 -3.99 8.41
N ASN A 297 13.35 -4.56 8.81
CA ASN A 297 13.46 -5.53 9.88
C ASN A 297 14.04 -4.89 11.13
N ARG A 298 13.56 -5.35 12.30
CA ARG A 298 14.08 -4.93 13.59
C ARG A 298 14.27 -6.14 14.50
N GLU A 299 15.44 -6.22 15.10
CA GLU A 299 15.73 -7.15 16.19
C GLU A 299 15.57 -6.43 17.53
N ILE A 300 14.88 -7.07 18.47
CA ILE A 300 14.58 -6.53 19.79
C ILE A 300 14.99 -7.56 20.82
N ILE A 301 15.98 -7.23 21.64
CA ILE A 301 16.34 -8.03 22.82
C ILE A 301 15.48 -7.56 23.98
N ASP A 302 14.72 -8.46 24.60
CA ASP A 302 13.93 -8.12 25.78
C ASP A 302 14.76 -8.13 27.07
N LYS A 303 14.12 -7.79 28.19
CA LYS A 303 14.76 -7.73 29.52
C LYS A 303 15.30 -9.08 30.01
N ASN A 304 14.84 -10.19 29.43
CA ASN A 304 15.28 -11.53 29.77
C ASN A 304 16.40 -12.03 28.82
N GLY A 305 16.83 -11.19 27.87
CA GLY A 305 17.81 -11.56 26.85
C GLY A 305 17.22 -12.34 25.67
N GLU A 306 15.90 -12.50 25.59
CA GLU A 306 15.24 -13.20 24.47
C GLU A 306 15.20 -12.29 23.25
N LYS A 307 15.58 -12.84 22.08
CA LYS A 307 15.54 -12.13 20.79
C LYS A 307 14.16 -12.23 20.15
N HIS A 308 13.58 -11.08 19.86
CA HIS A 308 12.34 -10.94 19.11
C HIS A 308 12.59 -10.28 17.77
N TYR A 309 11.89 -10.74 16.74
CA TYR A 309 12.03 -10.24 15.38
C TYR A 309 10.74 -9.53 14.97
N PHE A 310 10.90 -8.38 14.32
CA PHE A 310 9.83 -7.66 13.64
C PHE A 310 10.21 -7.48 12.17
N SER A 311 9.22 -7.62 11.29
CA SER A 311 9.35 -7.27 9.88
C SER A 311 8.18 -6.42 9.42
N GLY A 312 8.49 -5.28 8.84
CA GLY A 312 7.63 -4.61 7.86
C GLY A 312 8.07 -5.02 6.47
N LEU A 313 7.25 -5.82 5.80
CA LEU A 313 7.47 -6.27 4.43
C LEU A 313 6.47 -5.56 3.51
N PHE A 314 6.99 -4.92 2.48
CA PHE A 314 6.23 -4.19 1.48
C PHE A 314 6.52 -4.79 0.12
N LEU A 315 5.50 -5.31 -0.54
CA LEU A 315 5.58 -5.90 -1.86
C LEU A 315 4.80 -5.01 -2.82
N CYS A 316 5.52 -4.24 -3.62
CA CYS A 316 4.98 -3.15 -4.43
C CYS A 316 5.01 -3.54 -5.89
N ARG A 317 3.88 -3.74 -6.57
CA ARG A 317 3.88 -3.95 -8.02
C ARG A 317 3.46 -2.70 -8.78
N PRO A 318 4.02 -2.46 -9.98
CA PRO A 318 3.43 -1.55 -10.95
C PRO A 318 2.18 -2.18 -11.54
N SER A 319 1.00 -1.62 -11.22
CA SER A 319 -0.25 -2.06 -11.84
C SER A 319 -0.42 -1.42 -13.22
N GLY A 320 0.05 -0.18 -13.38
CA GLY A 320 0.00 0.58 -14.63
C GLY A 320 0.38 2.05 -14.40
N GLN A 321 0.41 2.87 -15.44
CA GLN A 321 0.77 4.29 -15.26
C GLN A 321 -0.17 5.00 -14.28
N GLY A 322 0.41 5.65 -13.26
CA GLY A 322 -0.30 6.32 -12.18
C GLY A 322 -1.01 5.36 -11.23
N LYS A 323 -0.70 4.05 -11.29
CA LYS A 323 -1.36 3.02 -10.49
C LYS A 323 -0.37 1.98 -9.98
N SER A 324 -0.39 1.74 -8.67
CA SER A 324 0.40 0.68 -8.04
C SER A 324 -0.47 -0.19 -7.14
N MET A 325 0.01 -1.39 -6.84
CA MET A 325 -0.58 -2.25 -5.82
C MET A 325 0.48 -2.58 -4.78
N LEU A 326 0.07 -2.52 -3.52
CA LEU A 326 0.90 -2.77 -2.36
C LEU A 326 0.31 -3.92 -1.53
N ILE A 327 1.09 -4.97 -1.32
CA ILE A 327 0.87 -5.93 -0.24
C ILE A 327 1.75 -5.54 0.94
N VAL A 328 1.13 -5.26 2.08
CA VAL A 328 1.83 -4.90 3.32
C VAL A 328 1.69 -6.04 4.30
N ARG A 329 2.80 -6.47 4.88
CA ARG A 329 2.84 -7.52 5.90
C ARG A 329 3.67 -7.05 7.08
N PHE A 330 3.00 -6.76 8.19
CA PHE A 330 3.65 -6.43 9.44
C PHE A 330 3.57 -7.62 10.38
N GLY A 331 4.71 -8.19 10.74
CA GLY A 331 4.76 -9.35 11.61
C GLY A 331 5.80 -9.26 12.70
N ASN A 332 5.61 -10.07 13.73
CA ASN A 332 6.58 -10.22 14.81
C ASN A 332 6.49 -11.57 15.53
N THR A 333 7.57 -11.97 16.21
CA THR A 333 7.61 -13.17 17.06
C THR A 333 7.03 -12.94 18.46
N ARG A 334 6.99 -11.68 18.92
CA ARG A 334 6.50 -11.35 20.27
C ARG A 334 5.00 -11.61 20.39
N LYS A 335 4.55 -12.18 21.51
CA LYS A 335 3.12 -12.36 21.74
C LYS A 335 2.41 -10.99 21.79
N PRO A 336 1.31 -10.79 21.06
CA PRO A 336 0.56 -9.55 21.15
C PRO A 336 -0.01 -9.39 22.57
N PRO A 337 -0.14 -8.15 23.07
CA PRO A 337 -0.84 -7.88 24.33
C PRO A 337 -2.24 -8.49 24.31
N LEU A 338 -2.71 -9.02 25.45
CA LEU A 338 -4.02 -9.68 25.54
C LEU A 338 -5.16 -8.78 25.05
N LEU A 339 -5.08 -7.47 25.34
CA LEU A 339 -6.05 -6.47 24.91
C LEU A 339 -6.19 -6.39 23.38
N LEU A 340 -5.11 -6.63 22.62
CA LEU A 340 -5.16 -6.57 21.15
C LEU A 340 -6.04 -7.68 20.58
N LYS A 341 -6.19 -8.81 21.28
CA LYS A 341 -7.08 -9.91 20.88
C LYS A 341 -8.56 -9.56 20.98
N LEU A 342 -8.93 -8.50 21.71
CA LEU A 342 -10.31 -8.02 21.79
C LEU A 342 -10.73 -7.23 20.56
N PHE A 343 -9.76 -6.75 19.76
CA PHE A 343 -10.05 -6.02 18.54
C PHE A 343 -10.17 -6.97 17.36
N PRO A 344 -11.27 -6.92 16.59
CA PRO A 344 -11.42 -7.75 15.42
C PRO A 344 -10.42 -7.32 14.34
N GLN A 345 -9.97 -8.28 13.53
CA GLN A 345 -8.91 -8.04 12.54
C GLN A 345 -9.24 -6.92 11.54
N TRP A 346 -10.50 -6.81 11.10
CA TRP A 346 -10.93 -5.73 10.20
C TRP A 346 -10.71 -4.34 10.80
N TYR A 347 -10.83 -4.19 12.12
CA TYR A 347 -10.59 -2.93 12.82
C TYR A 347 -9.09 -2.58 12.81
N LEU A 348 -8.22 -3.58 12.96
CA LEU A 348 -6.78 -3.38 12.84
C LEU A 348 -6.38 -3.01 11.42
N HIS A 349 -6.99 -3.63 10.41
CA HIS A 349 -6.79 -3.26 9.00
C HIS A 349 -7.21 -1.83 8.70
N GLN A 350 -8.34 -1.39 9.27
CA GLN A 350 -8.83 -0.02 9.14
C GLN A 350 -7.79 0.99 9.63
N ASN A 351 -7.14 0.72 10.78
CA ASN A 351 -6.11 1.61 11.31
C ASN A 351 -4.85 1.61 10.44
N ALA A 352 -4.43 0.44 9.93
CA ALA A 352 -3.31 0.35 9.00
C ALA A 352 -3.58 1.11 7.69
N SER A 353 -4.82 1.10 7.20
CA SER A 353 -5.22 1.82 5.98
C SER A 353 -5.12 3.34 6.12
N LYS A 354 -5.25 3.89 7.34
CA LYS A 354 -5.13 5.34 7.58
C LYS A 354 -3.75 5.89 7.23
N VAL A 355 -2.70 5.09 7.44
CA VAL A 355 -1.31 5.48 7.16
C VAL A 355 -1.17 5.85 5.69
N PHE A 356 -1.55 4.93 4.79
CA PHE A 356 -1.49 5.16 3.34
C PHE A 356 -2.43 6.26 2.86
N GLU A 357 -3.56 6.46 3.52
CA GLU A 357 -4.49 7.55 3.22
C GLU A 357 -3.91 8.94 3.51
N GLN A 358 -3.05 9.05 4.52
CA GLN A 358 -2.39 10.31 4.83
C GLN A 358 -1.34 10.66 3.80
N ASP A 359 -0.66 9.68 3.21
CA ASP A 359 0.37 9.93 2.20
C ASP A 359 -0.22 10.20 0.81
N MET A 360 -1.35 9.56 0.51
CA MET A 360 -1.94 9.52 -0.83
C MET A 360 -2.09 10.90 -1.49
N GLY A 361 -2.54 11.91 -0.74
CA GLY A 361 -2.70 13.26 -1.29
C GLY A 361 -1.39 13.89 -1.74
N PHE A 362 -0.30 13.67 -1.00
CA PHE A 362 1.02 14.20 -1.36
C PHE A 362 1.64 13.41 -2.50
N LEU A 363 1.57 12.08 -2.46
CA LEU A 363 2.19 11.21 -3.46
C LEU A 363 1.52 11.30 -4.82
N SER A 364 0.18 11.36 -4.85
CA SER A 364 -0.56 11.61 -6.09
C SER A 364 -0.19 12.96 -6.72
N SER A 365 -0.05 14.01 -5.90
CA SER A 365 0.36 15.33 -6.39
C SER A 365 1.81 15.34 -6.89
N GLN A 366 2.73 14.62 -6.23
CA GLN A 366 4.10 14.46 -6.73
C GLN A 366 4.14 13.73 -8.07
N ASN A 367 3.30 12.70 -8.24
CA ASN A 367 3.15 11.99 -9.50
C ASN A 367 2.71 12.93 -10.62
N GLU A 368 1.72 13.78 -10.38
CA GLU A 368 1.26 14.78 -11.35
C GLU A 368 2.38 15.75 -11.75
N ILE A 369 3.18 16.22 -10.80
CA ILE A 369 4.33 17.10 -11.07
C ILE A 369 5.38 16.38 -11.92
N LEU A 370 5.75 15.16 -11.57
CA LEU A 370 6.72 14.36 -12.34
C LEU A 370 6.27 14.17 -13.79
N MET A 371 4.99 13.82 -13.99
CA MET A 371 4.40 13.63 -15.31
C MET A 371 4.27 14.94 -16.11
N LYS A 372 4.12 16.08 -15.44
CA LYS A 372 4.05 17.40 -16.05
C LYS A 372 5.43 17.90 -16.46
N GLU A 373 6.40 17.87 -15.55
CA GLU A 373 7.73 18.44 -15.76
C GLU A 373 8.59 17.57 -16.69
N LYS A 374 8.42 16.24 -16.65
CA LYS A 374 9.08 15.29 -17.57
C LYS A 374 10.61 15.42 -17.60
N VAL A 375 11.20 15.69 -16.44
CA VAL A 375 12.66 15.76 -16.27
C VAL A 375 13.14 14.76 -15.21
N PRO A 376 14.41 14.35 -15.25
CA PRO A 376 14.99 13.49 -14.21
C PRO A 376 14.88 14.09 -12.81
N THR A 377 14.80 13.23 -11.80
CA THR A 377 14.54 13.67 -10.42
C THR A 377 15.62 14.60 -9.86
N ARG A 378 16.88 14.53 -10.34
CA ARG A 378 17.94 15.47 -9.91
C ARG A 378 17.64 16.94 -10.19
N GLN A 379 16.73 17.24 -11.12
CA GLN A 379 16.34 18.62 -11.45
C GLN A 379 15.18 19.14 -10.61
N LEU A 380 14.44 18.23 -9.95
CA LEU A 380 13.22 18.55 -9.20
C LEU A 380 13.39 18.43 -7.68
N TYR A 381 14.28 17.54 -7.23
CA TYR A 381 14.44 17.21 -5.83
C TYR A 381 15.81 17.63 -5.29
N ILE A 382 15.82 18.08 -4.04
CA ILE A 382 17.03 18.23 -3.23
C ILE A 382 17.14 16.97 -2.37
N ASN A 383 18.19 16.17 -2.57
CA ASN A 383 18.47 14.98 -1.75
C ASN A 383 19.43 15.35 -0.62
N LEU A 384 18.95 15.28 0.62
CA LEU A 384 19.77 15.41 1.82
C LEU A 384 20.29 14.03 2.24
N ARG A 385 21.62 13.83 2.18
CA ARG A 385 22.24 12.56 2.59
C ARG A 385 21.85 12.13 4.02
N SER A 386 21.58 13.08 4.91
CA SER A 386 21.18 12.84 6.30
C SER A 386 19.76 12.28 6.48
N SER A 387 18.91 12.26 5.45
CA SER A 387 17.53 11.74 5.51
C SER A 387 17.16 10.85 4.32
N ASP A 388 17.75 11.10 3.16
CA ASP A 388 17.26 10.58 1.87
C ASP A 388 18.21 9.52 1.28
N THR A 389 19.08 8.92 2.10
CA THR A 389 20.10 7.96 1.62
C THR A 389 19.47 6.78 0.87
N TRP A 390 18.41 6.17 1.40
CA TRP A 390 17.75 5.04 0.71
C TRP A 390 17.10 5.45 -0.61
N VAL A 391 16.42 6.60 -0.64
CA VAL A 391 15.82 7.17 -1.85
C VAL A 391 16.89 7.43 -2.91
N ALA A 392 18.05 7.97 -2.50
CA ALA A 392 19.18 8.20 -3.39
C ALA A 392 19.76 6.88 -3.96
N GLU A 393 19.91 5.84 -3.14
CA GLU A 393 20.36 4.52 -3.61
C GLU A 393 19.36 3.89 -4.60
N TYR A 394 18.05 4.01 -4.34
CA TYR A 394 17.01 3.53 -5.25
C TYR A 394 17.02 4.26 -6.58
N ARG A 395 17.10 5.60 -6.59
CA ARG A 395 17.13 6.38 -7.84
C ARG A 395 18.38 6.09 -8.68
N LYS A 396 19.54 5.88 -8.04
CA LYS A 396 20.77 5.44 -8.71
C LYS A 396 20.65 4.02 -9.27
N TRP A 397 19.98 3.11 -8.55
CA TRP A 397 19.68 1.77 -9.06
C TRP A 397 18.75 1.85 -10.28
N MET A 398 17.69 2.66 -10.22
CA MET A 398 16.79 2.91 -11.36
C MET A 398 17.48 3.50 -12.58
N ASP A 399 18.52 4.34 -12.41
CA ASP A 399 19.32 4.80 -13.56
C ASP A 399 20.03 3.66 -14.30
N LYS A 400 20.42 2.60 -13.59
CA LYS A 400 21.12 1.45 -14.18
C LYS A 400 20.17 0.49 -14.89
N VAL A 401 19.01 0.20 -14.28
CA VAL A 401 18.12 -0.89 -14.73
C VAL A 401 16.77 -0.42 -15.30
N GLY A 402 16.45 0.87 -15.18
CA GLY A 402 15.12 1.40 -15.54
C GLY A 402 14.81 1.35 -17.03
N HIS A 403 15.83 1.25 -17.90
CA HIS A 403 15.67 1.24 -19.36
C HIS A 403 14.75 0.12 -19.91
N GLY A 404 14.56 -0.98 -19.17
CA GLY A 404 13.64 -2.05 -19.52
C GLY A 404 12.21 -1.87 -18.99
N MET A 405 11.94 -0.82 -18.22
CA MET A 405 10.62 -0.53 -17.66
C MET A 405 9.80 0.30 -18.66
N PRO A 406 8.49 0.04 -18.83
CA PRO A 406 7.64 0.83 -19.74
C PRO A 406 7.67 2.34 -19.47
N TYR A 407 7.88 2.74 -18.20
CA TYR A 407 8.10 4.13 -17.79
C TYR A 407 8.82 4.16 -16.43
N HIS A 408 9.66 5.17 -16.18
CA HIS A 408 10.30 5.38 -14.88
C HIS A 408 10.88 6.80 -14.74
N PHE A 409 11.13 7.20 -13.48
CA PHE A 409 11.88 8.41 -13.14
C PHE A 409 13.10 8.02 -12.30
N GLY A 410 14.30 8.13 -12.88
CA GLY A 410 15.58 7.90 -12.23
C GLY A 410 16.23 9.19 -11.72
N HIS A 411 17.46 9.08 -11.21
CA HIS A 411 18.22 10.25 -10.78
C HIS A 411 18.64 11.11 -11.98
N ASN A 412 19.26 10.47 -12.98
CA ASN A 412 19.76 11.08 -14.21
C ASN A 412 18.93 10.70 -15.44
N THR A 413 18.18 9.59 -15.37
CA THR A 413 17.43 9.03 -16.50
C THR A 413 15.92 9.14 -16.28
N ILE A 414 15.16 9.10 -17.38
CA ILE A 414 13.70 8.92 -17.36
C ILE A 414 13.30 8.03 -18.53
N SER A 415 12.19 7.31 -18.37
CA SER A 415 11.43 6.70 -19.47
C SER A 415 10.00 7.18 -19.35
N LEU A 416 9.49 7.80 -20.42
CA LEU A 416 8.12 8.31 -20.43
C LEU A 416 7.17 7.21 -20.92
N PRO A 417 5.95 7.14 -20.36
CA PRO A 417 4.97 6.14 -20.77
C PRO A 417 4.51 6.36 -22.21
N GLU A 418 4.37 5.27 -22.97
CA GLU A 418 3.94 5.30 -24.37
C GLU A 418 2.50 5.80 -24.54
N THR A 419 1.61 5.38 -23.65
CA THR A 419 0.22 5.85 -23.57
C THR A 419 0.05 6.71 -22.33
N PRO A 420 -0.53 7.91 -22.42
CA PRO A 420 -0.87 8.69 -21.22
C PRO A 420 -1.83 7.87 -20.35
N ALA A 421 -1.65 7.96 -19.02
CA ALA A 421 -2.49 7.27 -18.06
C ALA A 421 -3.96 7.44 -18.45
N VAL A 422 -4.72 6.35 -18.50
CA VAL A 422 -6.18 6.44 -18.61
C VAL A 422 -6.60 7.23 -17.38
N VAL A 423 -7.03 8.47 -17.61
CA VAL A 423 -7.25 9.44 -16.56
C VAL A 423 -8.56 9.12 -15.85
N GLU A 424 -8.56 8.07 -15.04
CA GLU A 424 -9.45 8.00 -13.89
C GLU A 424 -8.87 9.00 -12.88
N HIS A 425 -9.18 10.28 -13.08
CA HIS A 425 -8.74 11.35 -12.18
C HIS A 425 -9.04 10.95 -10.74
N ALA A 426 -8.02 10.65 -9.94
CA ALA A 426 -8.11 10.82 -8.50
C ALA A 426 -8.22 12.33 -8.29
N PRO A 427 -9.37 12.86 -7.84
CA PRO A 427 -9.48 14.30 -7.73
C PRO A 427 -8.55 14.79 -6.63
N ALA A 428 -7.90 15.94 -6.84
CA ALA A 428 -7.05 16.60 -5.85
C ALA A 428 -7.83 17.69 -5.09
N GLY A 429 -7.39 18.04 -3.87
CA GLY A 429 -7.95 19.13 -3.07
C GLY A 429 -9.38 18.90 -2.57
N PHE A 430 -10.23 19.92 -2.65
CA PHE A 430 -11.63 19.86 -2.16
C PHE A 430 -12.47 18.78 -2.88
N VAL A 431 -12.16 18.52 -4.16
CA VAL A 431 -12.83 17.50 -4.97
C VAL A 431 -12.36 16.08 -4.58
N ALA A 432 -11.12 15.93 -4.10
CA ALA A 432 -10.63 14.69 -3.46
C ALA A 432 -11.49 14.34 -2.25
N ASN A 433 -11.73 15.35 -1.39
CA ASN A 433 -12.54 15.20 -0.20
C ASN A 433 -14.00 14.88 -0.53
N PHE A 434 -14.58 15.49 -1.57
CA PHE A 434 -15.96 15.20 -1.97
C PHE A 434 -16.11 13.82 -2.60
N SER A 435 -15.16 13.40 -3.46
CA SER A 435 -15.20 12.08 -4.13
C SER A 435 -14.77 10.93 -3.21
N ALA A 436 -14.01 11.22 -2.16
CA ALA A 436 -13.68 10.28 -1.07
C ALA A 436 -14.80 10.14 -0.04
N SER A 437 -15.65 11.17 0.12
CA SER A 437 -16.74 11.20 1.11
C SER A 437 -18.10 10.78 0.53
N GLN A 438 -18.27 10.87 -0.78
CA GLN A 438 -19.46 10.37 -1.48
C GLN A 438 -19.15 9.00 -2.10
N PRO A 439 -19.88 7.93 -1.75
CA PRO A 439 -19.90 6.77 -2.61
C PRO A 439 -20.46 7.24 -3.95
N ALA A 440 -19.63 7.29 -4.99
CA ALA A 440 -20.13 7.52 -6.34
C ALA A 440 -21.22 6.47 -6.57
N LYS A 441 -22.49 6.86 -6.60
CA LYS A 441 -23.58 5.90 -6.82
C LYS A 441 -23.32 5.33 -8.21
N GLY A 442 -23.03 4.03 -8.29
CA GLY A 442 -23.09 3.37 -9.58
C GLY A 442 -24.54 3.30 -10.06
N GLY A 443 -24.76 2.69 -11.22
CA GLY A 443 -26.10 2.45 -11.75
C GLY A 443 -27.04 1.74 -10.76
N ILE A 444 -28.34 1.72 -11.06
CA ILE A 444 -29.39 1.17 -10.20
C ILE A 444 -28.98 -0.20 -9.64
N GLY A 445 -28.83 -0.30 -8.31
CA GLY A 445 -28.43 -1.53 -7.62
C GLY A 445 -26.94 -1.65 -7.24
N SER A 446 -26.07 -0.77 -7.74
CA SER A 446 -24.65 -0.73 -7.36
C SER A 446 -24.36 0.39 -6.36
N LEU A 447 -23.74 0.04 -5.22
CA LEU A 447 -23.50 0.99 -4.13
C LEU A 447 -22.35 1.99 -4.46
N HIS A 448 -21.42 1.64 -5.36
CA HIS A 448 -20.17 2.38 -5.55
C HIS A 448 -19.67 2.28 -7.02
N ALA A 449 -19.26 3.40 -7.65
CA ALA A 449 -18.47 3.42 -8.88
C ALA A 449 -16.97 3.28 -8.55
N PRO A 450 -16.17 2.51 -9.32
CA PRO A 450 -14.74 2.32 -9.06
C PRO A 450 -14.01 3.66 -8.87
N ASN A 451 -13.40 3.82 -7.70
CA ASN A 451 -12.62 5.00 -7.38
C ASN A 451 -11.43 4.57 -6.51
N PRO A 452 -10.20 4.48 -7.07
CA PRO A 452 -9.01 4.11 -6.32
C PRO A 452 -8.62 5.18 -5.28
N ALA A 453 -9.27 6.33 -5.21
CA ALA A 453 -9.13 7.20 -4.03
C ALA A 453 -9.89 6.64 -2.82
N ASN A 454 -10.95 5.83 -3.00
CA ASN A 454 -11.83 5.36 -1.92
C ASN A 454 -11.32 4.04 -1.30
N ARG A 455 -11.28 3.96 0.05
CA ARG A 455 -10.82 2.80 0.83
C ARG A 455 -11.52 1.49 0.42
N TYR A 456 -12.80 1.57 0.06
CA TYR A 456 -13.56 0.40 -0.39
C TYR A 456 -12.87 -0.29 -1.56
N PHE A 457 -12.52 0.47 -2.61
CA PHE A 457 -11.87 -0.07 -3.79
C PHE A 457 -10.39 -0.36 -3.57
N ARG A 458 -9.70 0.45 -2.77
CA ARG A 458 -8.28 0.20 -2.52
C ARG A 458 -8.03 -1.04 -1.67
N HIS A 459 -8.90 -1.33 -0.70
CA HIS A 459 -8.64 -2.34 0.32
C HIS A 459 -9.79 -3.32 0.53
N VAL A 460 -11.02 -2.83 0.72
CA VAL A 460 -12.14 -3.69 1.18
C VAL A 460 -12.46 -4.77 0.15
N ILE A 461 -12.51 -4.43 -1.14
CA ILE A 461 -12.72 -5.42 -2.22
C ILE A 461 -11.62 -6.47 -2.29
N HIS A 462 -10.43 -6.16 -1.77
CA HIS A 462 -9.29 -7.06 -1.78
C HIS A 462 -9.10 -7.86 -0.48
N CYS A 463 -9.97 -7.66 0.52
CA CYS A 463 -9.85 -8.31 1.82
C CYS A 463 -11.14 -9.05 2.18
N LYS A 464 -11.10 -10.39 2.15
CA LYS A 464 -12.25 -11.25 2.52
C LYS A 464 -12.83 -10.88 3.89
N GLY A 465 -11.96 -10.61 4.88
CA GLY A 465 -12.38 -10.23 6.24
C GLY A 465 -13.15 -8.92 6.30
N CYS A 466 -12.60 -7.84 5.72
CA CYS A 466 -13.26 -6.53 5.70
C CYS A 466 -14.54 -6.55 4.86
N MET A 467 -14.51 -7.20 3.69
CA MET A 467 -15.67 -7.37 2.82
C MET A 467 -16.81 -8.11 3.53
N SER A 468 -16.50 -9.22 4.22
CA SER A 468 -17.49 -10.02 4.94
C SER A 468 -18.18 -9.22 6.04
N VAL A 469 -17.43 -8.40 6.76
CA VAL A 469 -17.97 -7.54 7.81
C VAL A 469 -18.88 -6.46 7.23
N VAL A 470 -18.50 -5.83 6.11
CA VAL A 470 -19.36 -4.85 5.43
C VAL A 470 -20.67 -5.51 4.95
N LYS A 471 -20.59 -6.69 4.32
CA LYS A 471 -21.77 -7.45 3.89
C LYS A 471 -22.68 -7.82 5.08
N ALA A 472 -22.09 -8.34 6.15
CA ALA A 472 -22.83 -8.71 7.36
C ALA A 472 -23.50 -7.50 8.03
N SER A 473 -22.78 -6.37 8.16
CA SER A 473 -23.35 -5.15 8.71
C SER A 473 -24.47 -4.57 7.84
N HIS A 474 -24.39 -4.68 6.51
CA HIS A 474 -25.50 -4.33 5.64
C HIS A 474 -26.73 -5.22 5.85
N ALA A 475 -26.54 -6.53 5.96
CA ALA A 475 -27.63 -7.48 6.21
C ALA A 475 -28.31 -7.20 7.56
N TRP A 476 -27.53 -7.07 8.64
CA TRP A 476 -28.02 -6.72 9.97
C TRP A 476 -28.74 -5.38 9.99
N LYS A 477 -28.19 -4.34 9.34
CA LYS A 477 -28.84 -3.04 9.22
C LYS A 477 -30.23 -3.14 8.60
N LYS A 478 -30.38 -3.92 7.51
CA LYS A 478 -31.67 -4.16 6.85
C LYS A 478 -32.64 -4.90 7.78
N ALA A 479 -32.20 -5.99 8.40
CA ALA A 479 -33.02 -6.77 9.32
C ALA A 479 -33.50 -5.95 10.53
N LEU A 480 -32.61 -5.19 11.15
CA LEU A 480 -32.92 -4.30 12.28
C LEU A 480 -33.86 -3.17 11.87
N SER A 481 -33.75 -2.66 10.64
CA SER A 481 -34.66 -1.65 10.10
C SER A 481 -36.08 -2.19 9.95
N VAL A 482 -36.23 -3.41 9.43
CA VAL A 482 -37.53 -4.09 9.36
C VAL A 482 -38.08 -4.34 10.77
N ALA A 483 -37.26 -4.83 11.70
CA ALA A 483 -37.68 -5.06 13.09
C ALA A 483 -38.10 -3.76 13.81
N ALA A 484 -37.39 -2.65 13.58
CA ALA A 484 -37.74 -1.34 14.12
C ALA A 484 -39.10 -0.85 13.62
N VAL A 485 -39.39 -1.04 12.32
CA VAL A 485 -40.69 -0.68 11.73
C VAL A 485 -41.81 -1.53 12.33
N ILE A 486 -41.62 -2.85 12.42
CA ILE A 486 -42.61 -3.77 13.02
C ILE A 486 -42.86 -3.41 14.49
N SER A 487 -41.80 -3.21 15.27
CA SER A 487 -41.90 -2.87 16.70
C SER A 487 -42.59 -1.51 16.92
N THR A 488 -42.34 -0.54 16.04
CA THR A 488 -43.00 0.76 16.07
C THR A 488 -44.49 0.63 15.75
N ALA A 489 -44.84 -0.14 14.72
CA ALA A 489 -46.24 -0.42 14.39
C ALA A 489 -46.97 -1.12 15.55
N LEU A 490 -46.30 -2.08 16.20
CA LEU A 490 -46.84 -2.77 17.37
C LEU A 490 -47.09 -1.83 18.55
N ALA A 491 -46.17 -0.90 18.81
CA ALA A 491 -46.32 0.12 19.86
C ALA A 491 -47.54 1.04 19.63
N ILE A 492 -47.90 1.29 18.37
CA ILE A 492 -49.08 2.08 17.99
C ILE A 492 -50.37 1.28 18.23
N LEU A 493 -50.37 -0.01 17.87
CA LEU A 493 -51.57 -0.84 17.85
C LEU A 493 -51.95 -1.47 19.20
N ILE A 494 -50.99 -1.82 20.06
CA ILE A 494 -51.29 -2.48 21.34
C ILE A 494 -51.92 -1.50 22.32
N SER A 495 -52.97 -1.89 23.04
CA SER A 495 -53.66 -1.05 24.04
C SER A 495 -52.95 -1.02 25.41
N GLY A 496 -52.27 -2.10 25.81
CA GLY A 496 -51.63 -2.22 27.13
C GLY A 496 -50.38 -1.35 27.29
N ARG A 497 -50.35 -0.48 28.31
CA ARG A 497 -49.23 0.45 28.59
C ARG A 497 -47.87 -0.27 28.73
N GLN A 498 -47.84 -1.40 29.43
CA GLN A 498 -46.61 -2.19 29.65
C GLN A 498 -46.02 -2.68 28.31
N TRP A 499 -46.87 -3.19 27.42
CA TRP A 499 -46.50 -3.70 26.11
C TRP A 499 -46.10 -2.59 25.14
N LYS A 500 -46.75 -1.41 25.21
CA LYS A 500 -46.30 -0.22 24.46
C LYS A 500 -44.88 0.17 24.85
N VAL A 501 -44.59 0.23 26.15
CA VAL A 501 -43.24 0.56 26.65
C VAL A 501 -42.22 -0.46 26.17
N ALA A 502 -42.52 -1.76 26.25
CA ALA A 502 -41.63 -2.82 25.77
C ALA A 502 -41.34 -2.70 24.26
N ALA A 503 -42.37 -2.41 23.45
CA ALA A 503 -42.21 -2.22 22.00
C ALA A 503 -41.37 -0.96 21.67
N LEU A 504 -41.55 0.16 22.39
CA LEU A 504 -40.73 1.36 22.21
C LEU A 504 -39.27 1.17 22.63
N LEU A 505 -39.01 0.45 23.73
CA LEU A 505 -37.66 0.08 24.14
C LEU A 505 -36.99 -0.81 23.09
N SER A 506 -37.73 -1.78 22.55
CA SER A 506 -37.24 -2.65 21.48
C SER A 506 -36.90 -1.87 20.21
N THR A 507 -37.77 -0.95 19.78
CA THR A 507 -37.49 -0.01 18.67
C THR A 507 -36.20 0.77 18.93
N SER A 508 -36.01 1.30 20.14
CA SER A 508 -34.81 2.07 20.49
C SER A 508 -33.53 1.23 20.40
N LEU A 509 -33.58 -0.03 20.85
CA LEU A 509 -32.47 -0.98 20.72
C LEU A 509 -32.16 -1.29 19.26
N PHE A 510 -33.19 -1.50 18.42
CA PHE A 510 -33.00 -1.73 16.98
C PHE A 510 -32.38 -0.51 16.28
N LEU A 511 -32.83 0.70 16.61
CA LEU A 511 -32.24 1.95 16.09
C LEU A 511 -30.77 2.11 16.51
N ALA A 512 -30.43 1.79 17.76
CA ALA A 512 -29.04 1.77 18.21
C ALA A 512 -28.19 0.76 17.41
N GLY A 513 -28.73 -0.44 17.17
CA GLY A 513 -28.08 -1.46 16.33
C GLY A 513 -27.89 -1.00 14.87
N ILE A 514 -28.85 -0.30 14.29
CA ILE A 514 -28.74 0.31 12.95
C ILE A 514 -27.60 1.33 12.91
N GLN A 515 -27.47 2.15 13.95
CA GLN A 515 -26.39 3.13 14.04
C GLN A 515 -25.02 2.46 14.16
N ILE A 516 -24.90 1.41 14.98
CA ILE A 516 -23.67 0.62 15.10
C ILE A 516 -23.28 0.02 13.75
N CYS A 517 -24.22 -0.63 13.05
CA CYS A 517 -23.96 -1.21 11.73
C CYS A 517 -23.53 -0.13 10.72
N SER A 518 -24.19 1.03 10.73
CA SER A 518 -23.84 2.14 9.84
C SER A 518 -22.44 2.68 10.12
N THR A 519 -22.05 2.79 11.39
CA THR A 519 -20.69 3.19 11.79
C THR A 519 -19.67 2.17 11.34
N ILE A 520 -19.91 0.86 11.50
CA ILE A 520 -18.98 -0.18 11.03
C ILE A 520 -18.80 -0.12 9.51
N ILE A 521 -19.89 0.04 8.75
CA ILE A 521 -19.82 0.20 7.30
C ILE A 521 -18.97 1.43 6.96
N ALA A 522 -19.30 2.60 7.53
CA ALA A 522 -18.55 3.83 7.30
C ALA A 522 -17.06 3.68 7.64
N MET A 523 -16.73 3.10 8.80
CA MET A 523 -15.35 2.84 9.19
C MET A 523 -14.59 1.99 8.18
N ASN A 524 -15.23 1.07 7.48
CA ASN A 524 -14.55 0.25 6.47
C ASN A 524 -14.55 0.90 5.08
N THR A 525 -15.54 1.73 4.74
CA THR A 525 -15.71 2.23 3.37
C THR A 525 -15.34 3.70 3.18
N THR A 526 -15.25 4.51 4.23
CA THR A 526 -14.90 5.93 4.13
C THR A 526 -13.42 6.15 4.43
N ASN A 527 -12.78 7.00 3.62
CA ASN A 527 -11.41 7.43 3.85
C ASN A 527 -11.26 8.17 5.17
N PHE A 528 -10.10 8.03 5.79
CA PHE A 528 -9.63 8.96 6.78
C PHE A 528 -9.26 10.27 6.10
N ILE A 529 -9.85 11.36 6.57
CA ILE A 529 -9.48 12.71 6.13
C ILE A 529 -8.61 13.28 7.23
N ARG A 530 -7.39 13.67 6.87
CA ARG A 530 -6.47 14.33 7.78
C ARG A 530 -7.07 15.67 8.20
N THR A 531 -7.45 15.78 9.47
CA THR A 531 -7.74 17.09 10.07
C THR A 531 -6.39 17.75 10.35
N HIS A 532 -6.00 18.73 9.53
CA HIS A 532 -4.87 19.58 9.86
C HIS A 532 -5.08 20.16 11.27
N ARG A 533 -4.01 20.25 12.09
CA ARG A 533 -4.06 21.12 13.28
C ARG A 533 -4.48 22.48 12.73
N ARG A 534 -5.71 22.92 13.04
CA ARG A 534 -6.16 24.25 12.66
C ARG A 534 -5.09 25.23 13.15
N LEU A 535 -4.67 26.12 12.26
CA LEU A 535 -4.04 27.39 12.62
C LEU A 535 -4.90 28.11 13.66
#